data_AF-A0A1R4JGK6-F1
#
_entry.id   AF-A0A1R4JGK6-F1
#
_cell.length_a   1.000
_cell.length_b   1.000
_cell.length_c   1.000
_cell.angle_alpha   90.00
_cell.angle_beta   90.00
_cell.angle_gamma   90.00
#
_symmetry.space_group_name_H-M   'P 1'
#
loop_
_entity.id
_entity.type
_entity.pdbx_description
1 polymer ?
#
loop_
_entity_poly.entity_id
_entity_poly.type
_entity_poly.pdbx_seq_one_letter_code
_entity_poly.pdbx_strand_id
1 'polypeptide(L)'
;MVNEVANYGMDNFIDFKRLIIDIVTILFATGVSFTLLDLVRNSHYKIDPLSDALRIFKQGQIVSVIAIHIISGFFIILWSFLFIVPGIIAALAYSQAYYIYKDSEATGENLSALDCISRSKELMDGNKGKLFVLELSFIGWHFIGGLTFGLGYLFITPYIQTAKAVFYNDLLDETQDF
;
A
#
# COMPACT_ATOMS: atom_id res chain seq x y z
N MET A 1 20.74 -21.71 -29.28
CA MET A 1 19.97 -20.79 -30.14
C MET A 1 18.46 -21.01 -30.06
N VAL A 2 17.85 -22.10 -30.58
CA VAL A 2 16.37 -22.29 -30.52
C VAL A 2 15.83 -22.40 -29.08
N ASN A 3 16.47 -23.17 -28.20
CA ASN A 3 16.04 -23.30 -26.79
C ASN A 3 16.24 -22.01 -25.98
N GLU A 4 17.19 -21.17 -26.37
CA GLU A 4 17.53 -19.94 -25.66
C GLU A 4 16.56 -18.81 -26.01
N VAL A 5 16.15 -18.73 -27.29
CA VAL A 5 15.08 -17.84 -27.75
C VAL A 5 13.72 -18.26 -27.17
N ALA A 6 13.46 -19.57 -27.07
CA ALA A 6 12.24 -20.09 -26.44
C ALA A 6 12.18 -19.79 -24.93
N ASN A 7 13.29 -19.94 -24.21
CA ASN A 7 13.38 -19.60 -22.80
C ASN A 7 13.21 -18.08 -22.58
N TYR A 8 13.89 -17.25 -23.38
CA TYR A 8 13.72 -15.79 -23.31
C TYR A 8 12.26 -15.35 -23.56
N GLY A 9 11.57 -15.97 -24.52
CA GLY A 9 10.15 -15.72 -24.76
C GLY A 9 9.26 -16.14 -23.58
N MET A 10 9.57 -17.27 -22.93
CA MET A 10 8.85 -17.77 -21.77
C MET A 10 9.07 -16.89 -20.52
N ASP A 11 10.32 -16.48 -20.26
CA ASP A 11 10.69 -15.64 -19.13
C ASP A 11 9.98 -14.27 -19.21
N ASN A 12 10.02 -13.63 -20.38
CA ASN A 12 9.30 -12.37 -20.61
C ASN A 12 7.78 -12.50 -20.40
N PHE A 13 7.19 -13.64 -20.78
CA PHE A 13 5.78 -13.90 -20.57
C PHE A 13 5.43 -14.10 -19.09
N ILE A 14 6.31 -14.75 -18.32
CA ILE A 14 6.18 -14.90 -16.87
C ILE A 14 6.28 -13.53 -16.18
N ASP A 15 7.27 -12.71 -16.57
CA ASP A 15 7.48 -11.38 -16.00
C ASP A 15 6.30 -10.44 -16.29
N PHE A 16 5.79 -10.46 -17.53
CA PHE A 16 4.61 -9.69 -17.89
C PHE A 16 3.38 -10.10 -17.07
N LYS A 17 3.14 -11.40 -16.92
CA LYS A 17 2.05 -11.92 -16.09
C LYS A 17 2.17 -11.47 -14.64
N ARG A 18 3.38 -11.52 -14.08
CA ARG A 18 3.66 -11.10 -12.70
C ARG A 18 3.32 -9.63 -12.50
N LEU A 19 3.73 -8.76 -13.43
CA LEU A 19 3.40 -7.33 -13.39
C LEU A 19 1.89 -7.10 -13.38
N ILE A 20 1.14 -7.81 -14.24
CA ILE A 20 -0.33 -7.70 -14.26
C ILE A 20 -0.95 -8.13 -12.93
N ILE A 21 -0.49 -9.26 -12.36
CA ILE A 21 -0.96 -9.75 -11.08
C ILE A 21 -0.66 -8.75 -9.95
N ASP A 22 0.52 -8.14 -9.95
CA ASP A 22 0.92 -7.15 -8.95
C ASP A 22 0.04 -5.89 -9.02
N ILE A 23 -0.21 -5.38 -10.24
CA ILE A 23 -1.13 -4.23 -10.45
C ILE A 23 -2.54 -4.56 -9.98
N VAL A 24 -3.07 -5.73 -10.34
CA VAL A 24 -4.40 -6.14 -9.91
C VAL A 24 -4.45 -6.24 -8.38
N THR A 25 -3.45 -6.87 -7.77
CA THR A 25 -3.35 -7.04 -6.32
C THR A 25 -3.34 -5.72 -5.60
N ILE A 26 -2.59 -4.72 -6.08
CA ILE A 26 -2.54 -3.42 -5.39
C ILE A 26 -3.86 -2.65 -5.48
N LEU A 27 -4.59 -2.75 -6.60
CA LEU A 27 -5.90 -2.11 -6.74
C LEU A 27 -6.90 -2.67 -5.73
N PHE A 28 -6.96 -4.00 -5.59
CA PHE A 28 -7.79 -4.66 -4.58
C PHE A 28 -7.33 -4.34 -3.15
N ALA A 29 -6.02 -4.43 -2.89
CA ALA A 29 -5.47 -4.13 -1.57
C ALA A 29 -5.79 -2.70 -1.13
N THR A 30 -5.64 -1.73 -2.03
CA THR A 30 -5.96 -0.31 -1.77
C THR A 30 -7.45 -0.11 -1.52
N GLY A 31 -8.32 -0.76 -2.31
CA GLY A 31 -9.77 -0.72 -2.10
C GLY A 31 -10.16 -1.22 -0.70
N VAL A 32 -9.56 -2.34 -0.27
CA VAL A 32 -9.74 -2.87 1.09
C VAL A 32 -9.18 -1.92 2.14
N SER A 33 -7.97 -1.38 1.99
CA SER A 33 -7.39 -0.42 2.92
C SER A 33 -8.25 0.83 3.08
N PHE A 34 -8.84 1.34 2.00
CA PHE A 34 -9.76 2.49 2.07
C PHE A 34 -11.01 2.16 2.86
N THR A 35 -11.59 0.99 2.62
CA THR A 35 -12.77 0.49 3.33
C THR A 35 -12.49 0.31 4.83
N LEU A 36 -11.33 -0.24 5.17
CA LEU A 36 -10.92 -0.40 6.56
C LEU A 36 -10.66 0.94 7.24
N LEU A 37 -10.13 1.93 6.51
CA LEU A 37 -10.02 3.29 7.02
C LEU A 37 -11.41 3.92 7.27
N ASP A 38 -12.40 3.68 6.40
CA ASP A 38 -13.78 4.12 6.65
C ASP A 38 -14.39 3.43 7.86
N LEU A 39 -14.12 2.14 8.06
CA LEU A 39 -14.55 1.37 9.22
C LEU A 39 -13.92 1.87 10.53
N VAL A 40 -12.62 2.19 10.50
CA VAL A 40 -11.91 2.75 11.67
C VAL A 40 -12.50 4.10 12.06
N ARG A 41 -12.83 4.95 11.07
CA ARG A 41 -13.43 6.27 11.31
C ARG A 41 -14.91 6.20 11.68
N ASN A 42 -15.62 5.18 11.20
CA ASN A 42 -17.03 4.96 11.46
C ASN A 42 -17.28 3.48 11.76
N SER A 43 -17.38 3.15 13.06
CA SER A 43 -17.62 1.79 13.54
C SER A 43 -18.95 1.17 13.07
N HIS A 44 -19.89 1.99 12.59
CA HIS A 44 -21.16 1.55 12.02
C HIS A 44 -21.13 1.37 10.50
N TYR A 45 -19.98 1.56 9.85
CA TYR A 45 -19.81 1.32 8.42
C TYR A 45 -20.13 -0.14 8.07
N LYS A 46 -21.11 -0.33 7.18
CA LYS A 46 -21.50 -1.67 6.70
C LYS A 46 -20.67 -2.02 5.48
N ILE A 47 -19.76 -2.98 5.63
CA ILE A 47 -18.92 -3.48 4.55
C ILE A 47 -19.77 -4.27 3.55
N ASP A 48 -19.71 -3.87 2.28
CA ASP A 48 -20.11 -4.68 1.13
C ASP A 48 -18.84 -5.26 0.50
N PRO A 49 -18.51 -6.55 0.75
CA PRO A 49 -17.21 -7.12 0.39
C PRO A 49 -16.84 -6.98 -1.09
N LEU A 50 -17.80 -7.09 -2.00
CA LEU A 50 -17.53 -7.00 -3.43
C LEU A 50 -17.43 -5.54 -3.88
N SER A 51 -18.40 -4.71 -3.47
CA SER A 51 -18.45 -3.32 -3.87
C SER A 51 -17.25 -2.54 -3.36
N ASP A 52 -16.86 -2.79 -2.11
CA ASP A 52 -15.81 -2.08 -1.41
C ASP A 52 -14.43 -2.50 -1.89
N ALA A 53 -14.22 -3.81 -2.13
CA ALA A 53 -12.98 -4.30 -2.73
C ALA A 53 -12.78 -3.77 -4.16
N LEU A 54 -13.87 -3.58 -4.93
CA LEU A 54 -13.83 -3.04 -6.30
C LEU A 54 -14.03 -1.52 -6.38
N ARG A 55 -14.02 -0.83 -5.23
CA ARG A 55 -14.32 0.61 -5.16
C ARG A 55 -13.42 1.46 -6.06
N ILE A 56 -12.12 1.14 -6.11
CA ILE A 56 -11.14 1.85 -6.94
C ILE A 56 -11.53 1.85 -8.42
N PHE A 57 -12.10 0.74 -8.90
CA PHE A 57 -12.59 0.61 -10.28
C PHE A 57 -13.87 1.42 -10.48
N LYS A 58 -14.82 1.36 -9.54
CA LYS A 58 -16.10 2.07 -9.63
C LYS A 58 -15.94 3.59 -9.59
N GLN A 59 -14.98 4.08 -8.83
CA GLN A 59 -14.75 5.52 -8.61
C GLN A 59 -13.76 6.13 -9.63
N GLY A 60 -13.24 5.35 -10.58
CA GLY A 60 -12.32 5.85 -11.60
C GLY A 60 -10.91 6.18 -11.07
N GLN A 61 -10.54 5.67 -9.90
CA GLN A 61 -9.31 6.03 -9.18
C GLN A 61 -8.08 5.21 -9.60
N ILE A 62 -8.25 4.30 -10.57
CA ILE A 62 -7.23 3.33 -11.02
C ILE A 62 -5.93 4.04 -11.41
N VAL A 63 -6.03 5.12 -12.18
CA VAL A 63 -4.85 5.83 -12.72
C VAL A 63 -4.02 6.43 -11.59
N SER A 64 -4.66 7.10 -10.63
CA SER A 64 -3.97 7.74 -9.50
C SER A 64 -3.31 6.71 -8.59
N VAL A 65 -3.99 5.60 -8.28
CA VAL A 65 -3.44 4.52 -7.45
C VAL A 65 -2.22 3.86 -8.13
N ILE A 66 -2.32 3.59 -9.44
CA ILE A 66 -1.18 3.05 -10.22
C ILE A 66 -0.03 4.07 -10.28
N ALA A 67 -0.34 5.35 -10.48
CA ALA A 67 0.68 6.40 -10.52
C ALA A 67 1.44 6.51 -9.18
N ILE A 68 0.73 6.49 -8.04
CA ILE A 68 1.36 6.45 -6.71
C ILE A 68 2.25 5.22 -6.58
N HIS A 69 1.78 4.04 -7.02
CA HIS A 69 2.56 2.81 -6.95
C HIS A 69 3.86 2.88 -7.75
N ILE A 70 3.76 3.24 -9.03
CA ILE A 70 4.90 3.28 -9.95
C ILE A 70 5.92 4.31 -9.49
N ILE A 71 5.46 5.52 -9.12
CA ILE A 71 6.36 6.61 -8.72
C ILE A 71 7.05 6.28 -7.38
N SER A 72 6.29 5.79 -6.39
CA SER A 72 6.88 5.37 -5.11
C SER A 72 7.87 4.23 -5.30
N GLY A 73 7.50 3.22 -6.09
CA GLY A 73 8.36 2.08 -6.42
C GLY A 73 9.65 2.50 -7.10
N PHE A 74 9.57 3.42 -8.08
CA PHE A 74 10.74 3.98 -8.74
C PHE A 74 11.71 4.64 -7.74
N PHE A 75 11.21 5.50 -6.85
CA PHE A 75 12.06 6.14 -5.84
C PHE A 75 12.64 5.13 -4.85
N ILE A 76 11.84 4.18 -4.37
CA ILE A 76 12.30 3.14 -3.43
C ILE A 76 13.42 2.31 -4.06
N ILE A 77 13.26 1.89 -5.32
CA ILE A 77 14.27 1.15 -6.07
C ILE A 77 15.54 1.99 -6.25
N LEU A 78 15.40 3.27 -6.62
CA LEU A 78 16.51 4.20 -6.76
C LEU A 78 17.32 4.32 -5.45
N TRP A 79 16.64 4.49 -4.32
CA TRP A 79 17.28 4.54 -3.01
C TRP A 79 17.91 3.20 -2.62
N SER A 80 17.25 2.09 -2.96
CA SER A 80 17.74 0.73 -2.68
C SER A 80 19.02 0.41 -3.45
N PHE A 81 19.17 0.92 -4.68
CA PHE A 81 20.41 0.80 -5.46
C PHE A 81 21.58 1.53 -4.83
N LEU A 82 21.34 2.65 -4.14
CA LEU A 82 22.38 3.34 -3.40
C LEU A 82 22.78 2.51 -2.17
N PHE A 83 21.81 2.19 -1.32
CA PHE A 83 21.95 1.28 -0.19
C PHE A 83 20.58 0.70 0.23
N ILE A 84 20.58 -0.50 0.82
CA ILE A 84 19.34 -1.16 1.27
C ILE A 84 18.61 -0.33 2.34
N VAL A 85 19.34 0.26 3.31
CA VAL A 85 18.75 1.01 4.44
C VAL A 85 17.97 2.26 3.97
N PRO A 86 18.52 3.15 3.13
CA PRO A 86 17.76 4.23 2.48
C PRO A 86 16.51 3.75 1.74
N GLY A 87 16.57 2.59 1.07
CA GLY A 87 15.40 1.99 0.41
C GLY A 87 14.26 1.70 1.39
N ILE A 88 14.58 1.11 2.55
CA ILE A 88 13.61 0.86 3.63
C ILE A 88 13.05 2.18 4.17
N ILE A 89 13.91 3.17 4.42
CA ILE A 89 13.48 4.49 4.92
C ILE A 89 12.53 5.17 3.91
N ALA A 90 12.82 5.07 2.61
CA ALA A 90 11.95 5.59 1.55
C ALA A 90 10.59 4.87 1.55
N ALA A 91 10.56 3.55 1.68
CA ALA A 91 9.31 2.79 1.76
C ALA A 91 8.46 3.20 2.97
N LEU A 92 9.08 3.40 4.14
CA LEU A 92 8.40 3.91 5.33
C LEU A 92 7.90 5.35 5.11
N ALA A 93 8.68 6.20 4.46
CA ALA A 93 8.29 7.59 4.22
C ALA A 93 7.09 7.73 3.27
N TYR A 94 6.94 6.84 2.28
CA TYR A 94 5.86 6.90 1.29
C TYR A 94 4.62 6.07 1.65
N SER A 95 4.66 5.40 2.81
CA SER A 95 3.64 4.43 3.25
C SER A 95 2.21 4.99 3.38
N GLN A 96 2.04 6.30 3.59
CA GLN A 96 0.74 6.95 3.82
C GLN A 96 0.15 7.56 2.55
N ALA A 97 0.86 7.52 1.42
CA ALA A 97 0.46 8.20 0.18
C ALA A 97 -0.94 7.79 -0.32
N TYR A 98 -1.32 6.51 -0.18
CA TYR A 98 -2.65 6.04 -0.57
C TYR A 98 -3.76 6.61 0.31
N TYR A 99 -3.55 6.69 1.63
CA TYR A 99 -4.54 7.25 2.54
C TYR A 99 -4.70 8.75 2.35
N ILE A 100 -3.60 9.46 2.10
CA ILE A 100 -3.61 10.89 1.76
C ILE A 100 -4.41 11.14 0.47
N TYR A 101 -4.20 10.30 -0.56
CA TYR A 101 -4.99 10.38 -1.79
C TYR A 101 -6.49 10.16 -1.53
N LYS A 102 -6.85 9.17 -0.70
CA LYS A 102 -8.25 8.94 -0.33
C LYS A 102 -8.88 10.17 0.33
N ASP A 103 -8.15 10.79 1.25
CA ASP A 103 -8.64 11.95 1.99
C ASP A 103 -8.73 13.20 1.10
N SER A 104 -7.79 13.38 0.17
CA SER A 104 -7.84 14.47 -0.78
C SER A 104 -9.04 14.37 -1.73
N GLU A 105 -9.37 13.16 -2.17
CA GLU A 105 -10.57 12.89 -2.96
C GLU A 105 -11.86 13.18 -2.17
N ALA A 106 -11.86 12.92 -0.85
CA ALA A 106 -13.00 13.20 0.01
C ALA A 106 -13.21 14.71 0.26
N THR A 107 -12.13 15.51 0.27
CA THR A 107 -12.19 16.98 0.42
C THR A 107 -12.35 17.72 -0.91
N GLY A 108 -12.22 17.03 -2.04
CA GLY A 108 -12.24 17.63 -3.38
C GLY A 108 -10.90 18.26 -3.79
N GLU A 109 -9.85 18.02 -3.02
CA GLU A 109 -8.49 18.43 -3.34
C GLU A 109 -7.88 17.43 -4.33
N ASN A 110 -7.88 17.76 -5.62
CA ASN A 110 -7.37 16.88 -6.68
C ASN A 110 -5.83 16.87 -6.69
N LEU A 111 -5.24 16.09 -5.78
CA LEU A 111 -3.80 15.96 -5.65
C LEU A 111 -3.20 15.03 -6.69
N SER A 112 -2.01 15.40 -7.19
CA SER A 112 -1.22 14.48 -8.00
C SER A 112 -0.59 13.38 -7.13
N ALA A 113 -0.18 12.28 -7.78
CA ALA A 113 0.53 11.20 -7.12
C ALA A 113 1.81 11.67 -6.41
N LEU A 114 2.54 12.64 -6.99
CA LEU A 114 3.74 13.22 -6.37
C LEU A 114 3.41 14.06 -5.13
N ASP A 115 2.29 14.78 -5.15
CA ASP A 115 1.84 15.56 -4.00
C ASP A 115 1.48 14.63 -2.84
N CYS A 116 0.79 13.52 -3.12
CA CYS A 116 0.46 12.50 -2.12
C CYS A 116 1.72 11.89 -1.49
N ILE A 117 2.73 11.57 -2.31
CA ILE A 117 4.01 11.03 -1.86
C ILE A 117 4.78 12.06 -1.01
N SER A 118 4.77 13.32 -1.44
CA SER A 118 5.45 14.41 -0.73
C SER A 118 4.83 14.67 0.63
N ARG A 119 3.49 14.75 0.70
CA ARG A 119 2.74 14.86 1.97
C ARG A 119 2.95 13.64 2.86
N SER A 120 3.01 12.43 2.30
CA SER A 120 3.34 11.24 3.08
C SER A 120 4.71 11.35 3.71
N LYS A 121 5.71 11.84 2.97
CA LYS A 121 7.07 12.01 3.48
C LYS A 121 7.12 12.99 4.66
N GLU A 122 6.39 14.10 4.55
CA GLU A 122 6.24 15.13 5.58
C GLU A 122 5.51 14.59 6.81
N LEU A 123 4.33 13.98 6.64
CA LEU A 123 3.55 13.37 7.72
C LEU A 123 4.34 12.28 8.47
N MET A 124 5.16 11.54 7.73
CA MET A 124 6.00 10.49 8.30
C MET A 124 7.29 11.02 8.93
N ASP A 125 7.60 12.30 8.87
CA ASP A 125 8.80 12.83 9.54
C ASP A 125 8.66 12.69 11.07
N GLY A 126 9.72 12.22 11.74
CA GLY A 126 9.65 11.78 13.14
C GLY A 126 8.87 10.48 13.42
N ASN A 127 7.98 10.05 12.52
CA ASN A 127 7.08 8.90 12.74
C ASN A 127 7.52 7.58 12.08
N LYS A 128 8.58 7.58 11.26
CA LYS A 128 9.08 6.37 10.56
C LYS A 128 9.43 5.23 11.52
N GLY A 129 10.01 5.57 12.68
CA GLY A 129 10.35 4.59 13.72
C GLY A 129 9.13 3.90 14.32
N LYS A 130 8.03 4.65 14.53
CA LYS A 130 6.77 4.08 15.03
C LYS A 130 6.20 3.06 14.06
N LEU A 131 6.15 3.39 12.76
CA LEU A 131 5.71 2.47 11.72
C LEU A 131 6.62 1.25 11.61
N PHE A 132 7.94 1.44 11.70
CA PHE A 132 8.89 0.33 11.66
C PHE A 132 8.64 -0.67 12.80
N VAL A 133 8.46 -0.19 14.03
CA VAL A 133 8.13 -1.04 15.18
C VAL A 133 6.77 -1.73 15.00
N LEU A 134 5.78 -1.04 14.44
CA LEU A 134 4.48 -1.63 14.10
C LEU A 134 4.64 -2.80 13.11
N GLU A 135 5.41 -2.61 12.03
CA GLU A 135 5.69 -3.69 11.06
C GLU A 135 6.46 -4.86 11.70
N LEU A 136 7.41 -4.59 12.60
CA LEU A 136 8.13 -5.63 13.34
C LEU A 136 7.18 -6.47 14.22
N SER A 137 6.14 -5.87 14.78
CA SER A 137 5.13 -6.59 15.57
C SER A 137 4.39 -7.65 14.74
N PHE A 138 4.37 -7.52 13.42
CA PHE A 138 3.71 -8.46 12.51
C PHE A 138 4.57 -9.64 12.07
N ILE A 139 5.87 -9.67 12.39
CA ILE A 139 6.77 -10.77 11.99
C ILE A 139 6.26 -12.13 12.48
N GLY A 140 5.78 -12.21 13.72
CA GLY A 140 5.20 -13.44 14.26
C GLY A 140 3.97 -13.92 13.49
N TRP A 141 3.12 -12.98 13.05
CA TRP A 141 1.95 -13.28 12.23
C TRP A 141 2.35 -13.77 10.85
N HIS A 142 3.37 -13.17 10.23
CA HIS A 142 3.92 -13.64 8.96
C HIS A 142 4.45 -15.07 9.04
N PHE A 143 5.05 -15.46 10.16
CA PHE A 143 5.48 -16.84 10.41
C PHE A 143 4.28 -17.81 10.43
N ILE A 144 3.19 -17.47 11.13
CA ILE A 144 1.95 -18.28 11.16
C ILE A 144 1.32 -18.37 9.75
N GLY A 145 1.29 -17.26 9.02
CA GLY A 145 0.81 -17.23 7.64
C GLY A 145 1.62 -18.14 6.72
N GLY A 146 2.95 -18.20 6.91
CA GLY A 146 3.83 -19.11 6.18
C GLY A 146 3.58 -20.59 6.51
N LEU A 147 3.44 -20.92 7.80
CA LEU A 147 3.17 -22.30 8.25
C LEU A 147 1.86 -22.89 7.71
N THR A 148 0.89 -22.03 7.41
CA THR A 148 -0.42 -22.42 6.87
C THR A 148 -0.44 -22.43 5.34
N PHE A 149 0.73 -22.41 4.68
CA PHE A 149 0.89 -22.31 3.22
C PHE A 149 0.10 -21.14 2.61
N GLY A 150 0.00 -20.03 3.34
CA GLY A 150 -0.69 -18.82 2.90
C GLY A 150 -2.13 -18.68 3.39
N LEU A 151 -2.78 -19.74 3.90
CA LEU A 151 -4.19 -19.68 4.30
C LEU A 151 -4.43 -18.73 5.49
N GLY A 152 -3.47 -18.61 6.40
CA GLY A 152 -3.54 -17.67 7.53
C GLY A 152 -3.63 -16.21 7.10
N TYR A 153 -3.14 -15.86 5.90
CA TYR A 153 -3.19 -14.48 5.41
C TYR A 153 -4.61 -13.98 5.12
N LEU A 154 -5.60 -14.87 5.02
CA LEU A 154 -7.02 -14.48 4.92
C LEU A 154 -7.48 -13.67 6.15
N PHE A 155 -6.95 -14.00 7.33
CA PHE A 155 -7.28 -13.32 8.59
C PHE A 155 -6.23 -12.28 8.97
N ILE A 156 -4.96 -12.56 8.69
CA ILE A 156 -3.85 -11.67 9.05
C ILE A 156 -3.86 -10.38 8.22
N THR A 157 -4.21 -10.47 6.93
CA THR A 157 -4.21 -9.28 6.04
C THR A 157 -5.16 -8.18 6.52
N PRO A 158 -6.47 -8.43 6.77
CA PRO A 158 -7.36 -7.38 7.26
C PRO A 158 -6.91 -6.84 8.62
N TYR A 159 -6.38 -7.69 9.51
CA TYR A 159 -5.82 -7.25 10.80
C TYR A 159 -4.67 -6.25 10.63
N ILE A 160 -3.67 -6.58 9.79
CA ILE A 160 -2.54 -5.68 9.49
C ILE A 160 -3.04 -4.39 8.84
N GLN A 161 -3.96 -4.48 7.89
CA GLN A 161 -4.48 -3.30 7.18
C GLN A 161 -5.27 -2.38 8.11
N THR A 162 -6.08 -2.92 9.01
CA THR A 162 -6.76 -2.13 10.04
C THR A 162 -5.76 -1.41 10.95
N ALA A 163 -4.70 -2.10 11.40
CA ALA A 163 -3.68 -1.47 12.23
C ALA A 163 -2.95 -0.32 11.48
N LYS A 164 -2.68 -0.48 10.18
CA LYS A 164 -2.11 0.59 9.35
C LYS A 164 -3.08 1.76 9.16
N ALA A 165 -4.38 1.49 9.04
CA ALA A 165 -5.40 2.53 8.93
C ALA A 165 -5.57 3.31 10.25
N VAL A 166 -5.51 2.62 11.40
CA VAL A 166 -5.47 3.26 12.73
C VAL A 166 -4.22 4.13 12.85
N PHE A 167 -3.05 3.57 12.54
CA PHE A 167 -1.79 4.33 12.55
C PHE A 167 -1.87 5.61 11.72
N TYR A 168 -2.45 5.55 10.51
CA TYR A 168 -2.65 6.73 9.69
C TYR A 168 -3.54 7.80 10.36
N ASN A 169 -4.65 7.40 10.99
CA ASN A 169 -5.49 8.35 11.71
C ASN A 169 -4.77 8.96 12.92
N ASP A 170 -4.04 8.14 13.69
CA ASP A 170 -3.26 8.63 14.84
C ASP A 170 -2.23 9.69 14.42
N LEU A 171 -1.61 9.55 13.23
CA LEU A 171 -0.69 10.57 12.69
C LEU A 171 -1.40 11.90 12.41
N LEU A 172 -2.65 11.86 11.93
CA LEU A 172 -3.42 13.07 11.65
C LEU A 172 -3.79 13.78 12.95
N ASP A 173 -4.21 13.03 13.95
CA ASP A 173 -4.56 13.57 15.28
C ASP A 173 -3.33 14.24 15.93
N GLU A 174 -2.17 13.57 15.91
CA GLU A 174 -0.90 14.13 16.42
C GLU A 174 -0.49 15.43 15.68
N THR A 175 -0.84 15.57 14.40
CA THR A 175 -0.49 16.76 13.61
C THR A 175 -1.42 17.95 13.89
N GLN A 176 -2.65 17.70 14.34
CA GLN A 176 -3.64 18.74 14.66
C GLN A 176 -3.48 19.33 16.07
N ASP A 177 -2.75 18.65 16.96
CA ASP A 177 -2.50 19.08 18.34
C ASP A 177 -1.37 20.13 18.48
N PHE A 178 -0.85 20.69 17.38
CA PHE A 178 0.15 21.77 17.32
C PHE A 178 -0.39 23.04 16.67
#